data_AF-A0A483A4W6-F1
#
_entry.id   AF-A0A483A4W6-F1
#
_cell.length_a   1.000
_cell.length_b   1.000
_cell.length_c   1.000
_cell.angle_alpha   90.00
_cell.angle_beta   90.00
_cell.angle_gamma   90.00
#
_symmetry.space_group_name_H-M   'P 1'
#
loop_
_entity.id
_entity.type
_entity.pdbx_description
1 polymer ?
#
loop_
_entity_poly.entity_id
_entity_poly.type
_entity_poly.pdbx_seq_one_letter_code
_entity_poly.pdbx_strand_id
1 'polypeptide(L)'
;MEERKYKIPDEEVYSKEELAFFKDVEDNLLAGKYNTPVKELEEKKKMYSKIAKNTLEKLSKKKQYSIRLMENDVDKIKSMATHKGLSYQSYISSILHQVATKQIKM
;
A
#
# COMPACT_ATOMS: atom_id res chain seq x y z
N MET A 1 2.41 20.93 26.22
CA MET A 1 2.24 19.54 25.75
C MET A 1 1.56 18.80 26.89
N GLU A 2 0.25 18.56 26.80
CA GLU A 2 -0.51 17.89 27.84
C GLU A 2 -0.05 16.42 27.96
N GLU A 3 0.38 16.02 29.14
CA GLU A 3 0.54 14.60 29.49
C GLU A 3 -0.86 13.96 29.45
N ARG A 4 -1.13 13.13 28.44
CA ARG A 4 -2.31 12.26 28.47
C ARG A 4 -2.11 11.25 29.60
N LYS A 5 -2.64 11.55 30.79
CA LYS A 5 -2.84 10.54 31.84
C LYS A 5 -3.85 9.53 31.32
N TYR A 6 -3.40 8.32 31.01
CA TYR A 6 -4.29 7.20 30.72
C TYR A 6 -5.11 6.92 31.99
N LYS A 7 -6.43 6.98 31.86
CA LYS A 7 -7.35 6.64 32.93
C LYS A 7 -7.42 5.12 32.99
N ILE A 8 -7.10 4.53 34.14
CA ILE A 8 -7.18 3.09 34.38
C ILE A 8 -8.65 2.69 34.18
N PRO A 9 -8.97 1.77 33.23
CA PRO A 9 -10.33 1.27 33.10
C PRO A 9 -10.68 0.44 34.34
N ASP A 10 -11.87 0.62 34.89
CA ASP A 10 -12.32 0.13 36.20
C ASP A 10 -12.04 -1.38 36.41
N GLU A 11 -11.63 -1.74 37.64
CA GLU A 11 -11.28 -3.12 38.08
C GLU A 11 -12.41 -4.16 37.92
N GLU A 12 -13.62 -3.73 37.54
CA GLU A 12 -14.81 -4.58 37.39
C GLU A 12 -14.85 -5.37 36.06
N VAL A 13 -13.97 -5.08 35.11
CA VAL A 13 -14.03 -5.66 33.74
C VAL A 13 -13.01 -6.77 33.50
N TYR A 14 -11.92 -6.82 34.29
CA TYR A 14 -10.79 -7.72 34.02
C TYR A 14 -10.60 -8.78 35.10
N SER A 15 -10.24 -9.99 34.67
CA SER A 15 -9.84 -11.07 35.58
C SER A 15 -8.57 -10.68 36.37
N LYS A 16 -8.40 -11.24 37.57
CA LYS A 16 -7.19 -11.04 38.40
C LYS A 16 -5.90 -11.38 37.64
N GLU A 17 -5.98 -12.35 36.72
CA GLU A 17 -4.86 -12.76 35.87
C GLU A 17 -4.52 -11.72 34.81
N GLU A 18 -5.52 -11.10 34.20
CA GLU A 18 -5.35 -10.04 33.19
C GLU A 18 -4.77 -8.77 33.84
N LEU A 19 -5.23 -8.41 35.03
CA LEU A 19 -4.70 -7.27 35.78
C LEU A 19 -3.23 -7.48 36.18
N ALA A 20 -2.86 -8.69 36.57
CA ALA A 20 -1.47 -9.05 36.88
C ALA A 20 -0.58 -8.98 35.63
N PHE A 21 -1.08 -9.43 34.48
CA PHE A 21 -0.39 -9.31 33.20
C PHE A 21 -0.16 -7.85 32.80
N PHE A 22 -1.17 -6.98 32.92
CA PHE A 22 -1.02 -5.57 32.59
C PHE A 22 0.00 -4.86 33.47
N LYS A 23 0.00 -5.14 34.78
CA LYS A 23 1.00 -4.59 35.71
C LYS A 23 2.41 -5.07 35.38
N ASP A 24 2.59 -6.35 35.07
CA ASP A 24 3.89 -6.88 34.67
C ASP A 24 4.39 -6.23 33.36
N VAL A 25 3.52 -6.08 32.36
CA VAL A 25 3.88 -5.40 31.10
C VAL A 25 4.23 -3.93 31.35
N GLU A 26 3.47 -3.23 32.18
CA GLU A 26 3.72 -1.82 32.53
C GLU A 26 5.05 -1.66 33.28
N ASP A 27 5.30 -2.49 34.29
CA ASP A 27 6.54 -2.47 35.07
C ASP A 27 7.75 -2.79 34.18
N ASN A 28 7.65 -3.78 33.29
CA ASN A 28 8.73 -4.10 32.36
C ASN A 28 8.94 -3.02 31.26
N LEU A 29 7.89 -2.29 30.87
CA LEU A 29 7.97 -1.14 29.96
C LEU A 29 8.64 0.06 30.63
N LEU A 30 8.22 0.41 31.84
CA LEU A 30 8.79 1.49 32.65
C LEU A 30 10.25 1.20 33.04
N ALA A 31 10.58 -0.08 33.29
CA ALA A 31 11.94 -0.53 33.54
C ALA A 31 12.83 -0.57 32.28
N GLY A 32 12.30 -0.25 31.09
CA GLY A 32 13.06 -0.19 29.85
C GLY A 32 13.62 -1.55 29.38
N LYS A 33 13.06 -2.67 29.87
CA LYS A 33 13.51 -4.02 29.49
C LYS A 33 13.22 -4.36 28.03
N TYR A 34 12.20 -3.75 27.44
CA TYR A 34 11.88 -3.91 26.02
C TYR A 34 12.72 -2.96 25.16
N ASN A 35 14.02 -3.24 25.03
CA ASN A 35 14.86 -2.58 24.05
C ASN A 35 14.71 -3.28 22.70
N THR A 36 14.04 -2.66 21.73
CA THR A 36 14.20 -3.05 20.33
C THR A 36 15.67 -2.83 19.94
N PRO A 37 16.36 -3.79 19.30
CA PRO A 37 17.73 -3.57 18.81
C PRO A 37 17.74 -2.43 17.78
N VAL A 38 18.07 -1.21 18.23
CA VAL A 38 18.05 0.01 17.41
C VAL A 38 18.95 -0.12 16.18
N LYS A 39 20.01 -0.92 16.30
CA LYS A 39 20.96 -1.19 15.21
C LYS A 39 20.33 -1.90 14.02
N GLU A 40 19.44 -2.87 14.27
CA GLU A 40 18.71 -3.56 13.20
C GLU A 40 17.58 -2.73 12.62
N LEU A 41 17.00 -1.83 13.41
CA LEU A 41 15.87 -1.01 12.98
C LEU A 41 16.28 -0.05 11.84
N GLU A 42 17.41 0.62 11.96
CA GLU A 42 17.90 1.53 10.93
C GLU A 42 18.31 0.79 9.64
N GLU A 43 18.89 -0.41 9.77
CA GLU A 43 19.21 -1.27 8.62
C GLU A 43 17.93 -1.75 7.91
N LYS A 44 16.94 -2.23 8.68
CA LYS A 44 15.63 -2.65 8.16
C LYS A 44 14.89 -1.50 7.50
N LYS A 45 14.87 -0.30 8.10
CA LYS A 45 14.28 0.91 7.50
C LYS A 45 14.91 1.24 6.16
N LYS A 46 16.24 1.22 6.06
CA LYS A 46 16.96 1.47 4.80
C LYS A 46 16.62 0.41 3.75
N MET A 47 16.57 -0.86 4.15
CA MET A 47 16.18 -1.96 3.26
C MET A 47 14.76 -1.79 2.72
N TYR A 48 13.78 -1.57 3.59
CA TYR A 48 12.38 -1.36 3.17
C TYR A 48 12.20 -0.11 2.32
N SER A 49 12.88 0.98 2.67
CA SER A 49 12.88 2.20 1.85
C SER A 49 13.41 1.94 0.44
N LYS A 50 14.50 1.16 0.31
CA LYS A 50 15.05 0.77 -0.99
C LYS A 50 14.09 -0.13 -1.78
N ILE A 51 13.46 -1.10 -1.13
CA ILE A 51 12.47 -1.99 -1.77
C ILE A 51 11.27 -1.18 -2.30
N ALA A 52 10.76 -0.25 -1.48
CA ALA A 52 9.66 0.62 -1.88
C ALA A 52 10.03 1.48 -3.09
N LYS A 53 11.21 2.12 -3.07
CA LYS A 53 11.72 2.90 -4.21
C LYS A 53 11.83 2.07 -5.48
N ASN A 54 12.50 0.92 -5.42
CA ASN A 54 12.66 0.04 -6.58
C ASN A 54 11.32 -0.45 -7.15
N THR A 55 10.35 -0.72 -6.28
CA THR A 55 9.00 -1.11 -6.70
C THR A 55 8.30 0.03 -7.42
N LEU A 56 8.34 1.24 -6.88
CA LEU A 56 7.73 2.42 -7.49
C LEU A 56 8.39 2.77 -8.83
N GLU A 57 9.72 2.71 -8.91
CA GLU A 57 10.45 2.89 -10.16
C GLU A 57 10.02 1.87 -11.22
N LYS A 58 9.90 0.59 -10.85
CA LYS A 58 9.46 -0.47 -11.77
C LYS A 58 8.02 -0.25 -12.25
N LEU A 59 7.11 0.18 -11.37
CA LEU A 59 5.70 0.40 -11.70
C LEU A 59 5.46 1.69 -12.49
N SER A 60 6.28 2.73 -12.27
CA SER A 60 6.14 4.03 -12.94
C SER A 60 6.87 4.10 -14.28
N LYS A 61 7.78 3.16 -14.56
CA LYS A 61 8.52 3.12 -15.82
C LYS A 61 7.58 2.85 -17.00
N LYS A 62 7.33 3.88 -17.80
CA LYS A 62 6.56 3.79 -19.04
C LYS A 62 7.46 3.31 -20.18
N LYS A 63 6.94 2.41 -21.02
CA LYS A 63 7.59 1.98 -22.26
C LYS A 63 6.67 2.25 -23.44
N GLN A 64 7.21 2.89 -24.48
CA GLN A 64 6.47 3.18 -25.70
C GLN A 64 6.58 2.02 -26.68
N TYR A 65 5.46 1.65 -27.28
CA TYR A 65 5.37 0.59 -28.29
C TYR A 65 4.63 1.13 -29.51
N SER A 66 5.10 0.77 -30.71
CA SER A 66 4.38 1.03 -31.96
C SER A 66 3.58 -0.21 -32.35
N ILE A 67 2.31 -0.04 -32.67
CA ILE A 67 1.39 -1.12 -33.04
C ILE A 67 0.80 -0.79 -34.41
N ARG A 68 0.81 -1.76 -35.33
CA ARG A 68 0.15 -1.65 -36.63
C ARG A 68 -1.30 -2.14 -36.51
N LEU A 69 -2.24 -1.32 -36.94
CA LEU A 69 -3.69 -1.60 -36.90
C LEU A 69 -4.30 -1.30 -38.27
N MET A 70 -5.43 -1.93 -38.56
CA MET A 70 -6.22 -1.59 -39.74
C MET A 70 -6.92 -0.24 -39.52
N GLU A 71 -7.02 0.56 -40.58
CA GLU A 71 -7.61 1.90 -40.53
C GLU A 71 -9.06 1.89 -40.02
N ASN A 72 -9.87 0.95 -40.52
CA ASN A 72 -11.24 0.74 -40.07
C ASN A 72 -11.34 0.47 -38.54
N ASP A 73 -10.39 -0.27 -37.97
CA ASP A 73 -10.38 -0.56 -36.53
C ASP A 73 -10.02 0.69 -35.74
N VAL A 74 -9.07 1.49 -36.24
CA VAL A 74 -8.68 2.75 -35.60
C VAL A 74 -9.88 3.70 -35.49
N ASP A 75 -10.70 3.80 -36.53
CA ASP A 75 -11.86 4.69 -36.51
C ASP A 75 -12.97 4.20 -35.58
N LYS A 76 -13.21 2.88 -35.53
CA LYS A 76 -14.11 2.29 -34.51
C LYS A 76 -13.62 2.55 -33.10
N ILE A 77 -12.32 2.42 -32.85
CA ILE A 77 -11.71 2.69 -31.54
C ILE A 77 -11.85 4.17 -31.16
N LYS A 78 -11.63 5.11 -32.09
CA LYS A 78 -11.85 6.54 -31.86
C LYS A 78 -13.30 6.84 -31.49
N SER A 79 -14.25 6.23 -32.20
CA SER A 79 -15.68 6.38 -31.89
C SER A 79 -16.01 5.90 -30.48
N MET A 80 -15.56 4.69 -30.11
CA MET A 80 -15.73 4.15 -28.76
C MET A 80 -15.09 5.02 -27.67
N ALA A 81 -13.90 5.56 -27.94
CA ALA A 81 -13.21 6.45 -27.00
C ALA A 81 -13.98 7.76 -26.80
N THR A 82 -14.50 8.34 -27.88
CA THR A 82 -15.30 9.57 -27.86
C THR A 82 -16.58 9.38 -27.04
N HIS A 83 -17.28 8.26 -27.22
CA HIS A 83 -18.45 7.91 -26.41
C HIS A 83 -18.14 7.83 -24.90
N LYS A 84 -16.91 7.44 -24.53
CA LYS A 84 -16.45 7.38 -23.14
C LYS A 84 -15.81 8.69 -22.65
N GLY A 85 -15.75 9.73 -23.47
CA GLY A 85 -15.09 11.00 -23.14
C GLY A 85 -13.56 10.87 -22.97
N LEU A 86 -12.94 9.86 -23.59
CA LEU A 86 -11.50 9.60 -23.50
C LEU A 86 -10.81 9.82 -24.84
N SER A 87 -9.53 10.19 -24.80
CA SER A 87 -8.70 10.13 -26.01
C SER A 87 -8.54 8.67 -26.47
N TYR A 88 -8.39 8.45 -27.78
CA TYR A 88 -8.20 7.09 -28.32
C TYR A 88 -6.97 6.40 -27.72
N GLN A 89 -5.90 7.15 -27.46
CA GLN A 89 -4.67 6.63 -26.84
C GLN A 89 -4.89 6.19 -25.40
N SER A 90 -5.61 7.00 -24.61
CA SER A 90 -5.99 6.69 -23.23
C SER A 90 -6.92 5.48 -23.17
N TYR A 91 -7.86 5.39 -24.12
CA TYR A 91 -8.78 4.27 -24.22
C TYR A 91 -8.04 2.95 -24.51
N ILE A 92 -7.18 2.91 -25.53
CA ILE A 92 -6.35 1.74 -25.85
C ILE A 92 -5.50 1.34 -24.63
N SER A 93 -4.87 2.32 -23.97
CA SER A 93 -4.06 2.08 -22.76
C SER A 93 -4.88 1.45 -21.63
N SER A 94 -6.11 1.91 -21.43
CA SER A 94 -7.00 1.36 -20.39
C SER A 94 -7.38 -0.10 -20.66
N ILE A 95 -7.67 -0.45 -21.92
CA ILE A 95 -8.01 -1.82 -22.31
C ILE A 95 -6.80 -2.74 -22.15
N LEU A 96 -5.61 -2.32 -22.61
CA LEU A 96 -4.37 -3.08 -22.40
C LEU A 96 -4.09 -3.34 -20.91
N HIS A 97 -4.35 -2.34 -20.06
CA HIS A 97 -4.21 -2.49 -18.61
C HIS A 97 -5.23 -3.48 -18.02
N GLN A 98 -6.49 -3.42 -18.45
CA GLN A 98 -7.54 -4.37 -18.02
C GLN A 98 -7.22 -5.81 -18.44
N VAL A 99 -6.67 -6.01 -19.64
CA VAL A 99 -6.20 -7.32 -20.11
C VAL A 99 -5.02 -7.80 -19.25
N ALA A 100 -4.02 -6.95 -19.00
CA ALA A 100 -2.86 -7.30 -18.19
C ALA A 100 -3.22 -7.65 -16.72
N THR A 101 -4.24 -6.99 -16.16
CA THR A 101 -4.75 -7.22 -14.80
C THR A 101 -5.78 -8.35 -14.73
N LYS A 102 -6.06 -9.05 -15.84
CA LYS A 102 -7.06 -10.14 -15.96
C LYS A 102 -8.48 -9.74 -15.56
N GLN A 103 -8.81 -8.45 -15.62
CA GLN A 103 -10.17 -7.95 -15.39
C GLN A 103 -11.12 -8.34 -16.54
N ILE A 104 -10.55 -8.70 -17.69
CA ILE A 104 -11.27 -9.24 -18.84
C ILE A 104 -10.89 -10.73 -18.95
N LYS A 105 -11.90 -11.62 -18.90
CA LYS A 105 -11.72 -13.03 -19.29
C LYS A 105 -11.65 -13.08 -20.82
N MET A 106 -10.56 -13.64 -21.34
CA MET A 106 -10.47 -14.10 -22.72
C MET A 106 -11.01 -15.52 -22.83
#